data_AF-A0A3B3WK47-F1
#
_entry.id   AF-A0A3B3WK47-F1
#
_cell.length_a   1.000
_cell.length_b   1.000
_cell.length_c   1.000
_cell.angle_alpha   90.00
_cell.angle_beta   90.00
_cell.angle_gamma   90.00
#
_symmetry.space_group_name_H-M   'P 1'
#
loop_
_entity.id
_entity.type
_entity.pdbx_description
1 polymer ?
#
loop_
_entity_poly.entity_id
_entity_poly.type
_entity_poly.pdbx_seq_one_letter_code
_entity_poly.pdbx_strand_id
1 'polypeptide(L)' 'MMRAGARQYVVARPLYSEDSFNEEHKKVYRHHKTALDHVKQYFSWILMYEFPL' A
#
# COMPACT_ATOMS: atom_id res chain seq x y z
N MET A 1 8.15 -20.46 40.78
CA MET A 1 8.87 -20.08 39.55
C MET A 1 7.99 -19.14 38.74
N MET A 2 8.25 -17.83 38.76
CA MET A 2 7.55 -16.88 37.87
C MET A 2 8.15 -17.00 36.47
N ARG A 3 7.31 -17.17 35.45
CA ARG A 3 7.73 -17.23 34.05
C ARG A 3 8.43 -15.92 33.68
N ALA A 4 9.75 -15.97 33.52
CA ALA A 4 10.51 -14.88 32.95
C ALA A 4 10.00 -14.63 31.51
N GLY A 5 9.53 -13.42 31.24
CA GLY A 5 9.40 -12.92 29.86
C GLY A 5 8.00 -12.85 29.26
N ALA A 6 6.96 -12.51 30.04
CA ALA A 6 5.75 -11.96 29.43
C ALA A 6 6.09 -10.57 28.86
N ARG A 7 6.28 -10.46 27.55
CA ARG A 7 6.46 -9.17 26.87
C ARG A 7 5.13 -8.43 26.94
N GLN A 8 5.09 -7.36 27.72
CA GLN A 8 3.90 -6.53 27.86
C GLN A 8 3.73 -5.71 26.58
N TYR A 9 2.57 -5.86 25.93
CA TYR A 9 2.26 -5.13 24.71
C TYR A 9 1.81 -3.71 25.08
N VAL A 10 2.78 -2.80 25.22
CA VAL A 10 2.53 -1.37 25.50
C VAL A 10 2.49 -0.63 24.17
N VAL A 11 1.36 0.01 23.87
CA VAL A 11 1.19 0.81 22.64
C VAL A 11 0.91 2.25 23.04
N ALA A 12 1.75 3.18 22.57
CA ALA A 12 1.63 4.62 22.81
C ALA A 12 1.07 5.36 21.57
N ARG A 13 0.10 4.77 20.87
CA ARG A 13 -0.50 5.40 19.68
C ARG A 13 -1.67 6.29 20.08
N PRO A 14 -1.86 7.46 19.43
CA PRO A 14 -3.05 8.29 19.65
C PRO A 14 -4.33 7.53 19.28
N LEU A 15 -5.41 7.85 20.00
CA LEU A 15 -6.73 7.29 19.75
C LEU A 15 -7.38 8.09 18.62
N TYR A 16 -7.57 7.45 17.47
CA TYR A 16 -8.28 8.04 16.34
C TYR A 16 -9.74 7.54 16.31
N SER A 17 -10.67 8.44 16.02
CA SER A 17 -11.98 8.06 15.48
C SER A 17 -11.85 7.72 13.99
N GLU A 18 -12.80 6.95 13.44
CA GLU A 18 -12.81 6.61 12.01
C GLU A 18 -12.75 7.86 11.12
N ASP A 19 -13.48 8.91 11.51
CA ASP A 19 -13.50 10.20 10.80
C ASP A 19 -12.15 10.90 10.82
N SER A 20 -11.50 11.00 12.00
CA SER A 20 -10.18 11.65 12.14
C SER A 20 -9.08 10.92 11.36
N PHE A 21 -9.14 9.59 11.34
CA PHE A 21 -8.18 8.78 10.60
C PHE A 21 -8.36 8.93 9.09
N ASN A 22 -9.60 9.03 8.61
CA ASN A 22 -9.89 9.17 7.19
C ASN A 22 -9.61 10.58 6.65
N GLU A 23 -9.61 11.60 7.53
CA GLU A 23 -9.20 12.97 7.21
C GLU A 23 -7.67 13.07 7.02
N GLU A 24 -6.88 12.50 7.93
CA GLU A 24 -5.41 12.46 7.85
C GLU A 24 -4.91 11.48 6.78
N HIS A 25 -5.53 10.29 6.70
CA HIS A 25 -5.15 9.21 5.80
C HIS A 25 -6.26 8.93 4.79
N LYS A 26 -6.33 9.78 3.76
CA LYS A 26 -7.29 9.60 2.66
C LYS A 26 -7.13 8.21 2.05
N LYS A 27 -8.25 7.52 1.86
CA LYS A 27 -8.30 6.23 1.14
C LYS A 27 -7.72 6.42 -0.25
N VAL A 28 -6.59 5.78 -0.50
CA VAL A 28 -6.00 5.70 -1.84
C VAL A 28 -6.70 4.56 -2.58
N TYR A 29 -7.59 4.92 -3.50
CA TYR A 29 -8.17 3.94 -4.43
C TYR A 29 -7.13 3.54 -5.45
N ARG A 30 -6.72 2.27 -5.41
CA ARG A 30 -5.81 1.69 -6.41
C ARG A 30 -6.63 0.78 -7.31
N HIS A 31 -6.59 1.03 -8.60
CA HIS A 31 -7.16 0.09 -9.57
C HIS A 31 -6.35 -1.21 -9.52
N HIS A 32 -7.05 -2.34 -9.44
CA HIS A 32 -6.38 -3.65 -9.52
C HIS A 32 -5.80 -3.81 -10.92
N LYS A 33 -4.48 -4.01 -11.02
CA LYS A 33 -3.84 -4.35 -12.28
C LYS A 33 -3.94 -5.85 -12.49
N THR A 34 -4.55 -6.24 -13.58
CA THR A 34 -4.54 -7.62 -14.04
C THR A 34 -3.21 -7.94 -14.73
N ALA A 35 -2.92 -9.24 -14.93
CA ALA A 35 -1.75 -9.66 -15.71
C ALA A 35 -1.72 -9.02 -17.11
N LEU A 36 -2.90 -8.81 -17.73
CA LEU A 36 -3.01 -8.14 -19.03
C LEU A 36 -2.59 -6.67 -18.97
N ASP A 37 -2.85 -5.97 -17.86
CA ASP A 37 -2.44 -4.58 -17.70
C ASP A 37 -0.91 -4.46 -17.64
N HIS A 38 -0.24 -5.46 -17.07
CA HIS A 38 1.22 -5.54 -17.07
C HIS A 38 1.78 -5.83 -18.46
N VAL A 39 1.16 -6.76 -19.20
CA VAL A 39 1.54 -7.06 -20.59
C VAL A 39 1.38 -5.83 -21.49
N LYS A 40 0.25 -5.12 -21.38
CA LYS A 40 0.01 -3.86 -22.10
C LYS A 40 1.03 -2.78 -21.75
N GLN A 41 1.37 -2.62 -20.48
CA GLN A 41 2.40 -1.66 -20.03
C GLN A 41 3.77 -2.00 -20.64
N TYR A 42 4.16 -3.27 -20.66
CA TYR A 42 5.42 -3.72 -21.24
C TYR A 42 5.50 -3.40 -22.74
N PHE A 43 4.46 -3.75 -23.51
CA PHE A 43 4.44 -3.46 -24.95
C PHE A 43 4.33 -1.97 -25.26
N SER A 44 3.55 -1.21 -24.48
CA SER A 44 3.50 0.25 -24.62
C SER A 44 4.86 0.90 -24.39
N TRP A 45 5.62 0.41 -23.40
CA TRP A 45 6.96 0.92 -23.12
C TRP A 45 7.93 0.54 -24.25
N ILE A 46 7.90 -0.69 -24.74
CA ILE A 46 8.74 -1.09 -25.88
C ILE A 46 8.44 -0.24 -27.12
N LEU A 47 7.17 -0.09 -27.49
CA LEU A 47 6.79 0.61 -28.72
C LEU A 47 7.11 2.11 -28.67
N MET A 48 7.09 2.73 -27.48
CA MET A 48 7.39 4.15 -27.31
C MET A 48 8.89 4.47 -27.31
N TYR A 49 9.74 3.51 -26.94
CA TYR A 49 11.19 3.73 -26.82
C TYR A 49 12.01 3.12 -27.96
N GLU A 50 11.51 2.04 -28.59
CA GLU A 50 12.21 1.34 -29.68
C GLU A 50 11.88 1.90 -31.07
N PHE A 51 10.71 2.54 -31.24
CA PHE A 51 10.28 3.19 -32.48
C PHE A 51 9.85 4.65 -32.25
N PRO A 52 10.78 5.57 -31.91
CA PRO A 52 10.48 6.99 -31.99
C PRO A 52 10.42 7.36 -33.49
N LEU A 53 9.30 7.93 -33.93
CA LEU A 53 9.18 8.54 -35.27
C LEU A 53 10.23 9.64 -35.47
#